data_AF-I1W274-F1
#
_entry.id   AF-I1W274-F1
#
_cell.length_a   1.000
_cell.length_b   1.000
_cell.length_c   1.000
_cell.angle_alpha   90.00
_cell.angle_beta   90.00
_cell.angle_gamma   90.00
#
_symmetry.space_group_name_H-M   'P 1'
#
loop_
_entity.id
_entity.type
_entity.pdbx_description
1 polymer ?
#
loop_
_entity_poly.entity_id
_entity_poly.type
_entity_poly.pdbx_seq_one_letter_code
_entity_poly.pdbx_strand_id
1 'polypeptide(L)'
;QKLLEPSLPQRAGIAPYRVVLGDVKDKLMRTRRRLELLLEDLPCDHDPQEYFMTSDQLLEPLLLCYESLQSCGSGIPPDGRLADLIRRVATFGMILMKLDLRQESG
;
A
#
# COMPACT_ATOMS: atom_id res chain seq x y z
N GLN A 1 15.11 -15.62 -0.79
CA GLN A 1 15.43 -14.86 -2.03
C GLN A 1 15.15 -13.39 -1.72
N LYS A 2 16.18 -12.55 -1.52
CA LYS A 2 15.99 -11.14 -1.14
C LYS A 2 15.46 -10.38 -2.36
N LEU A 3 14.19 -9.99 -2.32
CA LEU A 3 13.44 -9.41 -3.44
C LEU A 3 13.86 -7.97 -3.79
N LEU A 4 14.62 -7.31 -2.93
CA LEU A 4 15.07 -5.92 -3.10
C LEU A 4 16.54 -5.76 -2.65
N GLU A 5 17.47 -6.60 -3.09
CA GLU A 5 18.89 -6.34 -2.78
C GLU A 5 19.37 -5.04 -3.46
N PRO A 6 19.82 -4.03 -2.71
CA PRO A 6 20.67 -3.00 -3.28
C PRO A 6 22.07 -3.59 -3.33
N SER A 7 22.43 -4.18 -4.48
CA SER A 7 23.82 -4.51 -4.76
C SER A 7 24.69 -3.25 -4.59
N LEU A 8 25.87 -3.42 -3.97
CA LEU A 8 26.99 -2.46 -3.81
C LEU A 8 27.11 -1.41 -4.93
N PRO A 9 27.68 -0.21 -4.67
CA PRO A 9 27.25 1.08 -5.24
C PRO A 9 27.36 1.14 -6.77
N GLN A 10 26.38 0.57 -7.48
CA GLN A 10 26.34 0.50 -8.93
C GLN A 10 24.95 0.79 -9.45
N ARG A 11 24.60 2.07 -9.36
CA ARG A 11 24.03 2.94 -10.40
C ARG A 11 23.40 4.12 -9.68
N ALA A 12 24.08 5.27 -9.69
CA ALA A 12 23.47 6.55 -9.37
C ALA A 12 22.30 6.77 -10.35
N GLY A 13 21.09 6.33 -10.00
CA GLY A 13 19.93 6.46 -10.86
C GLY A 13 18.71 5.66 -10.45
N ILE A 14 18.86 4.48 -9.85
CA ILE A 14 17.70 3.65 -9.47
C ILE A 14 17.41 3.84 -7.99
N ALA A 15 16.23 4.36 -7.68
CA ALA A 15 15.73 4.51 -6.33
C ALA A 15 14.66 3.44 -6.06
N PRO A 16 15.05 2.19 -5.73
CA PRO A 16 14.16 1.04 -5.77
C PRO A 16 12.91 1.24 -4.89
N TYR A 17 13.09 1.76 -3.68
CA TYR A 17 11.98 2.09 -2.78
C TYR A 17 11.04 3.16 -3.37
N ARG A 18 11.56 4.15 -4.11
CA ARG A 18 10.73 5.16 -4.77
C ARG A 18 9.92 4.60 -5.93
N VAL A 19 10.47 3.63 -6.66
CA VAL A 19 9.73 2.94 -7.74
C VAL A 19 8.55 2.18 -7.15
N VAL A 20 8.79 1.31 -6.16
CA VAL A 20 7.74 0.54 -5.50
C VAL A 20 6.68 1.44 -4.86
N LEU A 21 7.09 2.48 -4.13
CA LEU A 21 6.14 3.41 -3.51
C LEU A 21 5.40 4.28 -4.54
N GLY A 22 6.00 4.51 -5.72
CA GLY A 22 5.34 5.13 -6.86
C GLY A 22 4.20 4.27 -7.40
N ASP A 23 4.46 2.98 -7.61
CA ASP A 23 3.44 2.02 -8.06
C ASP A 23 2.30 1.89 -7.04
N VAL A 24 2.64 1.85 -5.73
CA VAL A 24 1.65 1.87 -4.64
C VAL A 24 0.77 3.11 -4.71
N LYS A 25 1.37 4.29 -4.90
CA LYS A 25 0.63 5.55 -5.03
C LYS A 25 -0.32 5.50 -6.23
N ASP A 26 0.16 5.07 -7.40
CA ASP A 26 -0.66 5.04 -8.61
C ASP A 26 -1.83 4.04 -8.48
N LYS A 27 -1.58 2.89 -7.87
CA LYS A 27 -2.63 1.91 -7.55
C LYS A 27 -3.65 2.44 -6.55
N LEU A 28 -3.24 3.20 -5.53
CA LEU A 28 -4.16 3.91 -4.62
C LEU A 28 -5.01 4.95 -5.36
N MET A 29 -4.43 5.70 -6.30
CA MET A 29 -5.16 6.68 -7.11
C MET A 29 -6.23 6.00 -7.99
N ARG A 30 -5.89 4.87 -8.61
CA ARG A 30 -6.86 4.04 -9.35
C ARG A 30 -7.97 3.49 -8.45
N THR A 31 -7.60 3.03 -7.24
CA THR A 31 -8.57 2.57 -6.24
C THR A 31 -9.56 3.67 -5.87
N ARG A 32 -9.07 4.88 -5.58
CA ARG A 32 -9.92 6.04 -5.28
C ARG A 32 -10.84 6.38 -6.45
N ARG A 33 -10.30 6.45 -7.67
CA ARG A 33 -11.07 6.77 -8.87
C ARG A 33 -12.18 5.76 -9.13
N ARG A 34 -11.91 4.48 -8.93
CA ARG A 34 -12.91 3.42 -9.02
C ARG A 34 -14.06 3.64 -8.03
N LEU A 35 -13.75 3.96 -6.77
CA LEU A 35 -14.76 4.22 -5.76
C LEU A 35 -15.60 5.46 -6.09
N GLU A 36 -14.98 6.53 -6.61
CA GLU A 36 -15.70 7.71 -7.10
C GLU A 36 -16.70 7.35 -8.21
N LEU A 37 -16.29 6.53 -9.19
CA LEU A 37 -17.18 6.08 -10.27
C LEU A 37 -18.36 5.23 -9.74
N LEU A 38 -18.07 4.32 -8.81
CA LEU A 38 -19.11 3.48 -8.17
C LEU A 38 -20.13 4.32 -7.39
N LEU A 39 -19.69 5.39 -6.73
CA LEU A 39 -20.58 6.30 -6.01
C LEU A 39 -21.48 7.13 -6.94
N GLU A 40 -21.06 7.33 -8.18
CA GLU A 40 -21.82 8.05 -9.23
C GLU A 40 -22.65 7.10 -10.11
N ASP A 41 -22.73 5.80 -9.77
CA ASP A 41 -23.36 4.75 -10.59
C ASP A 41 -22.82 4.69 -12.04
N LEU A 42 -21.56 5.09 -12.23
CA LEU A 42 -20.91 5.08 -13.54
C LEU A 42 -20.23 3.72 -13.83
N PRO A 43 -20.16 3.30 -15.11
CA PRO A 43 -19.43 2.09 -15.49
C PRO A 43 -17.97 2.15 -15.04
N CYS A 44 -17.50 1.06 -14.42
CA CYS A 44 -16.11 0.92 -14.02
C CYS A 44 -15.65 -0.55 -14.20
N ASP A 45 -15.49 -0.96 -15.45
CA ASP A 45 -14.87 -2.26 -15.79
C ASP A 45 -13.34 -2.13 -15.71
N HIS A 46 -12.82 -2.16 -14.49
CA HIS A 46 -11.39 -2.15 -14.23
C HIS A 46 -10.92 -3.57 -13.88
N ASP A 47 -9.78 -3.98 -14.43
CA ASP A 47 -9.10 -5.20 -14.04
C ASP A 47 -8.83 -5.18 -12.52
N PRO A 48 -9.23 -6.22 -11.76
CA PRO A 48 -8.95 -6.34 -10.32
C PRO A 48 -7.48 -6.13 -9.93
N GLN A 49 -6.53 -6.30 -10.85
CA GLN A 49 -5.11 -6.04 -10.61
C GLN A 49 -4.74 -4.54 -10.54
N GLU A 50 -5.58 -3.66 -11.08
CA GLU A 50 -5.29 -2.23 -11.20
C GLU A 50 -5.56 -1.42 -9.92
N TYR A 51 -6.26 -2.00 -8.94
CA TYR A 51 -6.63 -1.33 -7.70
C TYR A 51 -6.47 -2.26 -6.48
N PHE A 52 -6.49 -1.68 -5.28
CA PHE A 52 -6.45 -2.42 -4.03
C PHE A 52 -7.86 -2.78 -3.59
N MET A 53 -8.09 -4.08 -3.34
CA MET A 53 -9.32 -4.62 -2.78
C MET A 53 -9.20 -4.92 -1.29
N THR A 54 -8.00 -5.28 -0.83
CA THR A 54 -7.75 -5.63 0.58
C THR A 54 -6.59 -4.82 1.13
N SER A 55 -6.56 -4.67 2.45
CA SER A 55 -5.42 -4.06 3.15
C SER A 55 -4.13 -4.85 2.97
N ASP A 56 -4.21 -6.17 2.82
CA ASP A 56 -3.04 -7.04 2.68
C ASP A 56 -2.28 -6.75 1.39
N GLN A 57 -3.00 -6.47 0.30
CA GLN A 57 -2.39 -6.07 -0.97
C GLN A 57 -1.62 -4.74 -0.84
N LEU A 58 -2.10 -3.81 0.00
CA LEU A 58 -1.39 -2.56 0.28
C LEU A 58 -0.22 -2.78 1.26
N LEU A 59 -0.38 -3.66 2.24
CA LEU A 59 0.65 -3.95 3.24
C LEU A 59 1.85 -4.66 2.64
N GLU A 60 1.65 -5.61 1.73
CA GLU A 60 2.71 -6.41 1.11
C GLU A 60 3.89 -5.55 0.59
N PRO A 61 3.70 -4.56 -0.30
CA PRO A 61 4.81 -3.74 -0.79
C PRO A 61 5.42 -2.82 0.27
N LEU A 62 4.66 -2.42 1.30
CA LEU A 62 5.17 -1.59 2.40
C LEU A 62 6.07 -2.40 3.33
N LEU A 63 5.65 -3.62 3.69
CA LEU A 63 6.42 -4.56 4.48
C LEU A 63 7.68 -4.99 3.74
N LEU A 64 7.57 -5.24 2.43
CA LEU A 64 8.72 -5.56 1.59
C LEU A 64 9.79 -4.45 1.63
N CYS A 65 9.37 -3.18 1.49
CA CYS A 65 10.27 -2.04 1.65
C CYS A 65 10.91 -1.99 3.04
N TYR A 66 10.10 -2.23 4.08
CA TYR A 66 10.55 -2.20 5.48
C TYR A 66 11.60 -3.28 5.76
N GLU A 67 11.32 -4.53 5.43
CA GLU A 67 12.22 -5.67 5.62
C GLU A 67 13.53 -5.47 4.86
N SER A 68 13.46 -4.99 3.62
CA SER A 68 14.63 -4.65 2.82
C SER A 68 15.50 -3.58 3.50
N LEU A 69 14.90 -2.47 3.94
CA LEU A 69 15.62 -1.38 4.62
C LEU A 69 16.30 -1.83 5.92
N GLN A 70 15.62 -2.69 6.69
CA GLN A 70 16.16 -3.28 7.91
C GLN A 70 17.34 -4.22 7.59
N SER A 71 17.20 -5.06 6.56
CA SER A 71 18.24 -6.02 6.16
C SER A 71 19.51 -5.35 5.61
N CYS A 72 19.38 -4.16 5.03
CA CYS A 72 20.51 -3.41 4.46
C CYS A 72 21.27 -2.57 5.49
N GLY A 73 20.86 -2.57 6.77
CA GLY A 73 21.54 -1.80 7.82
C GLY A 73 21.56 -0.30 7.54
N SER A 74 20.51 0.24 6.91
CA SER A 74 20.46 1.60 6.37
C SER A 74 20.61 2.74 7.40
N GLY A 75 20.79 2.43 8.69
CA GLY A 75 20.84 3.41 9.77
C GLY A 75 19.52 4.15 10.00
N ILE A 76 18.46 3.79 9.27
CA ILE A 76 17.12 4.36 9.43
C ILE A 76 16.50 3.77 10.69
N PRO A 77 15.98 4.61 11.60
CA PRO A 77 15.28 4.11 12.78
C PRO A 77 14.10 3.21 12.40
N PRO A 78 13.90 2.08 13.10
CA PRO A 78 12.79 1.17 12.85
C PRO A 78 11.40 1.82 13.02
N ASP A 79 11.32 2.94 13.74
CA ASP A 79 10.10 3.74 13.98
C ASP A 79 9.99 4.98 13.07
N GLY A 80 10.46 4.87 11.83
CA GLY A 80 10.29 5.93 10.83
C GLY A 80 8.87 6.02 10.25
N ARG A 81 8.68 6.99 9.32
CA ARG A 81 7.39 7.22 8.62
C ARG A 81 6.82 5.99 7.92
N LEU A 82 7.67 5.07 7.46
CA LEU A 82 7.23 3.82 6.85
C LEU A 82 6.55 2.90 7.87
N ALA A 83 7.11 2.78 9.08
CA ALA A 83 6.51 2.00 10.15
C ALA A 83 5.18 2.63 10.62
N ASP A 84 5.12 3.96 10.70
CA ASP A 84 3.86 4.66 10.97
C ASP A 84 2.80 4.37 9.89
N LEU A 85 3.20 4.36 8.62
CA LEU A 85 2.29 4.04 7.52
C LEU A 85 1.78 2.60 7.61
N ILE A 86 2.65 1.63 7.88
CA ILE A 86 2.29 0.22 8.09
C ILE A 86 1.28 0.10 9.25
N ARG A 87 1.55 0.75 10.38
CA ARG A 87 0.64 0.76 11.54
C ARG A 87 -0.73 1.36 11.19
N ARG A 88 -0.77 2.44 10.40
CA ARG A 88 -2.02 3.05 9.93
C ARG A 88 -2.81 2.10 9.04
N VAL A 89 -2.17 1.44 8.08
CA VAL A 89 -2.87 0.48 7.22
C VAL A 89 -3.37 -0.72 8.03
N ALA A 90 -2.59 -1.23 8.98
CA ALA A 90 -3.02 -2.31 9.87
C ALA A 90 -4.20 -1.90 10.78
N THR A 91 -4.27 -0.64 11.19
CA THR A 91 -5.32 -0.12 12.09
C THR A 91 -6.61 0.22 11.34
N PHE A 92 -6.51 0.95 10.23
CA PHE A 92 -7.65 1.52 9.51
C PHE A 92 -8.06 0.69 8.28
N GLY A 93 -7.16 -0.14 7.76
CA GLY A 93 -7.37 -0.89 6.53
C GLY A 93 -7.68 0.02 5.33
N MET A 94 -8.48 -0.52 4.42
CA MET A 94 -8.97 0.21 3.22
C MET A 94 -10.31 0.92 3.45
N ILE A 95 -11.00 0.62 4.55
CA ILE A 95 -12.37 1.08 4.82
C ILE A 95 -12.44 2.18 5.88
N LEU A 96 -11.32 2.51 6.53
CA LEU A 96 -11.16 3.48 7.62
C LEU A 96 -11.90 3.10 8.91
N MET A 97 -13.19 2.78 8.83
CA MET A 97 -14.03 2.35 9.93
C MET A 97 -14.99 1.24 9.48
N LYS A 98 -15.37 0.36 10.41
CA LYS A 98 -16.38 -0.66 10.15
C LYS A 98 -17.78 -0.06 10.34
N LEU A 99 -18.70 -0.40 9.44
CA LEU A 99 -20.11 -0.06 9.56
C LEU A 99 -20.82 -1.12 10.40
N ASP A 100 -21.42 -0.71 11.52
CA ASP A 100 -22.28 -1.56 12.35
C ASP A 100 -23.73 -1.45 11.85
N LEU A 101 -24.28 -2.55 11.33
CA LEU A 101 -25.66 -2.58 10.84
C LEU A 101 -26.59 -3.11 11.94
N ARG A 102 -27.66 -2.38 12.24
CA ARG A 102 -28.66 -2.75 13.25
C ARG A 102 -30.07 -2.69 12.65
N GLN A 103 -30.85 -3.73 12.90
CA GLN A 103 -32.26 -3.83 12.48
C GLN A 103 -33.10 -4.35 13.64
N GLU A 104 -34.25 -3.73 13.90
CA GLU A 104 -35.23 -4.20 14.89
C GLU A 104 -36.19 -5.24 14.29
N SER A 105 -36.68 -6.15 15.13
CA SER A 105 -37.43 -7.35 14.74
C SER A 105 -38.94 -7.13 14.60
N GLY A 106 -39.37 -5.93 14.17
CA GLY A 106 -40.79 -5.56 14.06
C GLY A 106 -41.57 -6.43 13.09
#